data_AF-K2CD62-F1
#
_entry.id   AF-K2CD62-F1
#
_cell.length_a   1.000
_cell.length_b   1.000
_cell.length_c   1.000
_cell.angle_alpha   90.00
_cell.angle_beta   90.00
_cell.angle_gamma   90.00
#
_symmetry.space_group_name_H-M   'P 1'
#
loop_
_entity.id
_entity.type
_entity.pdbx_description
1 polymer ?
#
loop_
_entity_poly.entity_id
_entity_poly.type
_entity_poly.pdbx_seq_one_letter_code
_entity_poly.pdbx_strand_id
1 'polypeptide(L)'
;MSFVRIITGLVWGLQPFIFGIGLYHETVLDNAFIFGSSLVYMVALFSIPYIVRHKRLSSLMQALLIMNMLLNGFGAYGLYTITYHYDDMVHFLSPALLTWGICVWFAPKQLWRPAVFAIVIGLIWEPAEYYGDQIFSTRAYGQSGQPLDTLYDIMMDSFGVWLGLGVFWLTRRPVLNWVRG
;
A
#
# COMPACT_ATOMS: atom_id res chain seq x y z
N MET A 1 16.82 -14.57 -14.74
CA MET A 1 15.43 -14.05 -14.75
C MET A 1 15.37 -12.90 -13.76
N SER A 2 14.82 -11.74 -14.13
CA SER A 2 14.67 -10.63 -13.16
C SER A 2 13.59 -10.98 -12.13
N PHE A 3 13.76 -10.52 -10.89
CA PHE A 3 12.77 -10.63 -9.82
C PHE A 3 11.38 -10.12 -10.26
N VAL A 4 11.37 -9.08 -11.10
CA VAL A 4 10.18 -8.56 -11.77
C VAL A 4 9.45 -9.65 -12.57
N ARG A 5 10.15 -10.48 -13.35
CA ARG A 5 9.52 -11.57 -14.11
C ARG A 5 8.97 -12.70 -13.24
N ILE A 6 9.54 -12.91 -12.05
CA ILE A 6 9.06 -13.92 -11.09
C ILE A 6 7.75 -13.44 -10.45
N ILE A 7 7.70 -12.18 -10.02
CA ILE A 7 6.49 -11.56 -9.47
C ILE A 7 5.42 -11.40 -10.54
N THR A 8 5.77 -10.97 -11.76
CA THR A 8 4.84 -10.97 -12.91
C THR A 8 4.34 -12.38 -13.21
N GLY A 9 5.20 -13.40 -13.15
CA GLY A 9 4.80 -14.79 -13.34
C GLY A 9 3.86 -15.32 -12.25
N LEU A 10 4.04 -14.89 -11.00
CA LEU A 10 3.16 -15.25 -9.87
C LEU A 10 1.80 -14.53 -9.95
N VAL A 11 1.82 -13.23 -10.22
CA VAL A 11 0.61 -12.39 -10.29
C VAL A 11 -0.23 -12.72 -11.53
N TRP A 12 0.39 -12.98 -12.68
CA TRP A 12 -0.32 -13.32 -13.91
C TRP A 12 -0.54 -14.82 -14.10
N GLY A 13 0.30 -15.68 -13.51
CA GLY A 13 0.18 -17.15 -13.63
C GLY A 13 -0.97 -17.74 -12.80
N LEU A 14 -1.38 -17.07 -11.72
CA LEU A 14 -2.51 -17.49 -10.88
C LEU A 14 -3.87 -17.04 -11.43
N GLN A 15 -3.91 -16.05 -12.34
CA GLN A 15 -5.15 -15.47 -12.87
C GLN A 15 -6.01 -16.43 -13.70
N PRO A 16 -5.49 -17.20 -14.68
CA PRO A 16 -6.34 -18.07 -15.51
C PRO A 16 -6.96 -19.23 -14.72
N PHE A 17 -6.30 -19.67 -13.65
CA PHE A 17 -6.76 -20.79 -12.82
C PHE A 17 -7.96 -20.41 -11.95
N ILE A 18 -7.99 -19.17 -11.46
CA ILE A 18 -9.07 -18.67 -10.60
C ILE A 18 -10.32 -18.34 -11.44
N PHE A 19 -10.14 -17.74 -12.62
CA PHE A 19 -11.27 -17.42 -13.51
C PHE A 19 -11.87 -18.63 -14.24
N GLY A 20 -11.09 -19.68 -14.51
CA GLY A 20 -11.54 -20.83 -15.31
C GLY A 20 -12.41 -21.86 -14.58
N ILE A 21 -12.40 -21.89 -13.24
CA ILE A 21 -12.97 -23.01 -12.47
C ILE A 21 -14.33 -22.65 -11.80
N GLY A 22 -14.79 -21.39 -11.88
CA GLY A 22 -16.20 -21.05 -11.61
C GLY A 22 -16.72 -21.49 -10.24
N LEU A 23 -15.96 -21.23 -9.17
CA LEU A 23 -16.41 -21.46 -7.80
C LEU A 23 -16.85 -20.13 -7.16
N TYR A 24 -18.16 -19.98 -6.96
CA TYR A 24 -18.77 -18.78 -6.41
C TYR A 24 -19.11 -18.96 -4.91
N HIS A 25 -18.50 -18.12 -4.06
CA HIS A 25 -18.79 -17.90 -2.63
C HIS A 25 -18.25 -16.51 -2.21
N GLU A 26 -18.46 -16.04 -0.96
CA GLU A 26 -18.03 -14.72 -0.41
C GLU A 26 -16.59 -14.28 -0.82
N THR A 27 -15.71 -15.25 -1.07
CA THR A 27 -14.37 -15.07 -1.65
C THR A 27 -14.31 -14.32 -2.99
N VAL A 28 -15.38 -14.29 -3.80
CA VAL A 28 -15.41 -13.62 -5.12
C VAL A 28 -15.46 -12.09 -4.99
N LEU A 29 -15.97 -11.57 -3.88
CA LEU A 29 -16.12 -10.13 -3.66
C LEU A 29 -14.87 -9.52 -2.99
N ASP A 30 -14.23 -10.24 -2.07
CA ASP A 30 -12.84 -9.95 -1.63
C ASP A 30 -11.91 -9.82 -2.85
N ASN A 31 -12.02 -10.72 -3.82
CA ASN A 31 -11.24 -10.70 -5.05
C ASN A 31 -11.47 -9.44 -5.91
N ALA A 32 -12.65 -8.81 -5.85
CA ALA A 32 -12.96 -7.60 -6.60
C ALA A 32 -12.33 -6.34 -5.95
N PHE A 33 -12.30 -6.25 -4.62
CA PHE A 33 -11.57 -5.21 -3.89
C PHE A 33 -10.06 -5.37 -4.05
N ILE A 34 -9.55 -6.61 -3.93
CA ILE A 34 -8.15 -6.95 -4.24
C ILE A 34 -7.81 -6.59 -5.69
N PHE A 35 -8.72 -6.86 -6.63
CA PHE A 35 -8.53 -6.52 -8.04
C PHE A 35 -8.50 -5.02 -8.29
N GLY A 36 -9.43 -4.25 -7.70
CA GLY A 36 -9.50 -2.79 -7.84
C GLY A 36 -8.28 -2.10 -7.25
N SER A 37 -7.89 -2.46 -6.02
CA SER A 37 -6.68 -1.95 -5.38
C SER A 37 -5.43 -2.34 -6.17
N SER A 38 -5.34 -3.60 -6.63
CA SER A 38 -4.22 -4.06 -7.47
C SER A 38 -4.10 -3.28 -8.78
N LEU A 39 -5.22 -2.93 -9.43
CA LEU A 39 -5.21 -2.13 -10.66
C LEU A 39 -4.65 -0.73 -10.41
N VAL A 40 -5.04 -0.08 -9.31
CA VAL A 40 -4.52 1.24 -8.91
C VAL A 40 -3.02 1.17 -8.66
N TYR A 41 -2.55 0.18 -7.90
CA TYR A 41 -1.12 -0.01 -7.68
C TYR A 41 -0.37 -0.36 -8.97
N MET A 42 -0.94 -1.16 -9.86
CA MET A 42 -0.34 -1.48 -11.16
C MET A 42 -0.18 -0.23 -12.02
N VAL A 43 -1.22 0.60 -12.13
CA VAL A 43 -1.14 1.90 -12.83
C VAL A 43 -0.02 2.75 -12.23
N ALA A 44 0.07 2.85 -10.90
CA ALA A 44 1.13 3.58 -10.23
C ALA A 44 2.52 3.00 -10.56
N LEU A 45 2.71 1.68 -10.44
CA LEU A 45 3.97 0.98 -10.72
C LEU A 45 4.47 1.17 -12.16
N PHE A 46 3.56 1.12 -13.13
CA PHE A 46 3.90 1.34 -14.53
C PHE A 46 4.12 2.81 -14.86
N SER A 47 3.49 3.74 -14.13
CA SER A 47 3.67 5.18 -14.34
C SER A 47 4.97 5.72 -13.74
N ILE A 48 5.46 5.13 -12.64
CA ILE A 48 6.64 5.61 -11.90
C ILE A 48 7.89 5.81 -12.77
N PRO A 49 8.29 4.88 -13.67
CA PRO A 49 9.46 5.08 -14.55
C PRO A 49 9.36 6.26 -15.50
N TYR A 50 8.15 6.66 -15.86
CA TYR A 50 7.90 7.77 -16.78
C TYR A 50 7.86 9.12 -16.05
N ILE A 51 7.38 9.13 -14.80
CA ILE A 51 7.27 10.32 -13.98
C ILE A 51 8.63 10.62 -13.28
N VAL A 52 9.34 9.58 -12.86
CA VAL A 52 10.57 9.68 -12.07
C VAL A 52 11.80 9.50 -12.96
N ARG A 53 12.48 10.62 -13.26
CA ARG A 53 13.65 10.64 -14.17
C ARG A 53 14.86 9.84 -13.65
N HIS A 54 15.04 9.73 -12.35
CA HIS A 54 16.18 9.02 -11.76
C HIS A 54 15.89 7.52 -11.68
N LYS A 55 16.62 6.68 -12.42
CA LYS A 55 16.42 5.22 -12.44
C LYS A 55 16.41 4.59 -11.03
N ARG A 56 17.36 4.98 -10.16
CA ARG A 56 17.45 4.47 -8.79
C ARG A 56 16.26 4.88 -7.93
N LEU A 57 15.79 6.13 -8.07
CA LEU A 57 14.58 6.60 -7.39
C LEU A 57 13.34 5.86 -7.89
N SER A 58 13.22 5.67 -9.21
CA SER A 58 12.12 4.92 -9.81
C SER A 58 12.07 3.49 -9.26
N SER A 59 13.21 2.79 -9.21
CA SER A 59 13.27 1.44 -8.66
C SER A 59 12.94 1.39 -7.17
N LEU A 60 13.42 2.37 -6.39
CA LEU A 60 13.08 2.48 -4.97
C LEU A 60 11.57 2.66 -4.77
N MET A 61 10.97 3.60 -5.48
CA MET A 61 9.54 3.86 -5.37
C MET A 61 8.70 2.67 -5.84
N GLN A 62 9.11 1.97 -6.90
CA GLN A 62 8.45 0.72 -7.30
C GLN A 62 8.55 -0.35 -6.22
N ALA A 63 9.72 -0.52 -5.59
CA ALA A 63 9.88 -1.48 -4.50
C ALA A 63 8.97 -1.16 -3.30
N LEU A 64 8.85 0.12 -2.94
CA LEU A 64 7.96 0.57 -1.86
C LEU A 64 6.48 0.32 -2.20
N LEU A 65 6.05 0.62 -3.43
CA LEU A 65 4.70 0.32 -3.89
C LEU A 65 4.41 -1.19 -3.92
N ILE A 66 5.36 -2.02 -4.36
CA ILE A 66 5.24 -3.48 -4.32
C ILE A 66 5.11 -3.95 -2.88
N MET A 67 5.93 -3.44 -1.95
CA MET A 67 5.80 -3.79 -0.53
C MET A 67 4.43 -3.40 0.00
N ASN A 68 3.91 -2.23 -0.38
CA ASN A 68 2.56 -1.80 0.03
C ASN A 68 1.47 -2.73 -0.50
N MET A 69 1.56 -3.12 -1.77
CA MET A 69 0.66 -4.11 -2.38
C MET A 69 0.73 -5.45 -1.65
N LEU A 70 1.92 -5.92 -1.28
CA LEU A 70 2.09 -7.19 -0.59
C LEU A 70 1.48 -7.15 0.81
N LEU A 71 1.68 -6.07 1.56
CA LEU A 71 1.07 -5.89 2.89
C LEU A 71 -0.46 -5.93 2.80
N ASN A 72 -1.06 -5.13 1.91
CA ASN A 72 -2.51 -5.12 1.73
C ASN A 72 -3.03 -6.45 1.17
N GLY A 73 -2.31 -7.05 0.22
CA GLY A 73 -2.68 -8.32 -0.40
C GLY A 73 -2.67 -9.50 0.58
N PHE A 74 -1.72 -9.53 1.53
CA PHE A 74 -1.72 -10.53 2.60
C PHE A 74 -2.88 -10.33 3.58
N GLY A 75 -3.22 -9.07 3.89
CA GLY A 75 -4.43 -8.74 4.65
C GLY A 75 -5.67 -9.35 4.01
N ALA A 76 -5.87 -9.06 2.73
CA ALA A 76 -7.01 -9.54 1.97
C ALA A 76 -7.01 -11.06 1.70
N TYR A 77 -5.84 -11.73 1.78
CA TYR A 77 -5.75 -13.20 1.77
C TYR A 77 -6.17 -13.84 3.11
N GLY A 78 -6.63 -13.03 4.07
CA GLY A 78 -7.22 -13.48 5.32
C GLY A 78 -6.48 -13.05 6.58
N LEU A 79 -5.32 -12.37 6.48
CA LEU A 79 -4.60 -11.93 7.69
C LEU A 79 -5.38 -10.89 8.50
N TYR A 80 -6.23 -10.07 7.86
CA TYR A 80 -7.16 -9.18 8.57
C TYR A 80 -8.10 -9.94 9.53
N THR A 81 -8.46 -11.18 9.18
CA THR A 81 -9.37 -12.01 9.99
C THR A 81 -8.65 -12.85 11.04
N ILE A 82 -7.33 -13.04 10.92
CA ILE A 82 -6.54 -13.92 11.80
C ILE A 82 -6.03 -13.17 13.03
N THR A 83 -5.71 -11.89 12.89
CA THR A 83 -5.23 -11.06 14.00
C THR A 83 -5.70 -9.62 13.85
N TYR A 84 -6.31 -9.11 14.91
CA TYR A 84 -6.76 -7.71 15.01
C TYR A 84 -5.63 -6.71 14.77
N HIS A 85 -4.38 -7.10 15.07
CA HIS A 85 -3.22 -6.22 14.90
C HIS A 85 -2.61 -6.21 13.50
N TYR A 86 -3.11 -7.04 12.58
CA TYR A 86 -2.57 -7.01 11.22
C TYR A 86 -2.93 -5.70 10.54
N ASP A 87 -4.18 -5.28 10.70
CA ASP A 87 -4.69 -4.06 10.10
C ASP A 87 -3.99 -2.82 10.66
N ASP A 88 -3.89 -2.73 12.00
CA ASP A 88 -3.04 -1.77 12.71
C ASP A 88 -1.62 -1.67 12.11
N MET A 89 -1.01 -2.83 11.82
CA MET A 89 0.33 -2.90 11.28
C MET A 89 0.39 -2.39 9.84
N VAL A 90 -0.62 -2.68 9.02
CA VAL A 90 -0.72 -2.16 7.64
C VAL A 90 -0.89 -0.65 7.68
N HIS A 91 -1.84 -0.13 8.47
CA HIS A 91 -2.04 1.30 8.71
C HIS A 91 -0.82 2.00 9.29
N PHE A 92 0.04 1.30 10.03
CA PHE A 92 1.30 1.88 10.47
C PHE A 92 2.39 1.87 9.39
N LEU A 93 2.63 0.71 8.77
CA LEU A 93 3.77 0.52 7.87
C LEU A 93 3.55 1.14 6.49
N SER A 94 2.34 1.07 5.95
CA SER A 94 2.01 1.60 4.63
C SER A 94 2.29 3.10 4.50
N PRO A 95 1.75 3.97 5.36
CA PRO A 95 2.06 5.40 5.32
C PRO A 95 3.50 5.70 5.73
N ALA A 96 4.16 4.89 6.56
CA ALA A 96 5.58 5.05 6.85
C ALA A 96 6.45 4.87 5.58
N LEU A 97 6.21 3.80 4.83
CA LEU A 97 6.92 3.49 3.59
C LEU A 97 6.64 4.54 2.51
N LEU A 98 5.38 4.93 2.34
CA LEU A 98 4.97 5.95 1.37
C LEU A 98 5.57 7.31 1.72
N THR A 99 5.46 7.76 2.98
CA THR A 99 6.03 9.03 3.43
C THR A 99 7.53 9.07 3.19
N TRP A 100 8.25 8.01 3.58
CA TRP A 100 9.69 7.92 3.36
C TRP A 100 10.05 8.00 1.87
N GLY A 101 9.40 7.20 1.02
CA GLY A 101 9.65 7.19 -0.43
C GLY A 101 9.36 8.54 -1.09
N ILE A 102 8.27 9.18 -0.72
CA ILE A 102 7.88 10.50 -1.23
C ILE A 102 8.86 11.56 -0.73
N CYS A 103 9.33 11.51 0.53
CA CYS A 103 10.38 12.40 1.00
C CYS A 103 11.69 12.26 0.22
N VAL A 104 12.04 11.05 -0.23
CA VAL A 104 13.22 10.84 -1.09
C VAL A 104 13.01 11.45 -2.49
N TRP A 105 11.77 11.46 -2.98
CA TRP A 105 11.42 12.07 -4.25
C TRP A 105 11.40 13.61 -4.20
N PHE A 106 10.82 14.19 -3.14
CA PHE A 106 10.74 15.64 -2.97
C PHE A 106 12.03 16.25 -2.39
N ALA A 107 12.21 17.55 -2.58
CA ALA A 107 13.35 18.24 -1.99
C ALA A 107 13.25 18.26 -0.45
N PRO A 108 14.38 18.17 0.29
CA PRO A 108 14.40 18.13 1.76
C PRO A 108 13.73 19.33 2.45
N LYS A 109 13.47 20.42 1.72
CA LYS A 109 12.82 21.64 2.23
C LYS A 109 11.29 21.59 2.15
N GLN A 110 10.71 20.54 1.58
CA GLN A 110 9.25 20.42 1.34
C GLN A 110 8.64 19.21 2.07
N LEU A 111 9.19 18.83 3.22
CA LEU A 111 8.80 17.62 3.96
C LEU A 111 7.35 17.61 4.47
N TRP A 112 6.72 18.77 4.57
CA TRP A 112 5.29 18.88 4.89
C TRP A 112 4.41 18.32 3.77
N ARG A 113 4.83 18.36 2.50
CA ARG A 113 4.05 17.84 1.37
C ARG A 113 3.88 16.31 1.40
N PRO A 114 4.95 15.51 1.59
CA PRO A 114 4.84 14.07 1.84
C PRO A 114 3.91 13.73 3.00
N ALA A 115 4.01 14.46 4.12
CA ALA A 115 3.18 14.22 5.30
C ALA A 115 1.69 14.49 5.01
N VAL A 116 1.38 15.63 4.39
CA VAL A 116 0.01 15.96 3.98
C VAL A 116 -0.51 14.95 2.96
N PHE A 117 0.31 14.56 1.98
CA PHE A 117 -0.08 13.56 1.00
C PHE A 117 -0.42 12.21 1.64
N ALA A 118 0.43 11.71 2.54
CA ALA A 118 0.20 10.43 3.20
C ALA A 118 -1.06 10.46 4.08
N ILE A 119 -1.29 11.53 4.84
CA ILE A 119 -2.51 11.70 5.65
C ILE A 119 -3.76 11.75 4.76
N VAL A 120 -3.72 12.50 3.65
CA VAL A 120 -4.85 12.58 2.71
C VAL A 120 -5.15 11.23 2.09
N ILE A 121 -4.12 10.43 1.76
CA ILE A 121 -4.31 9.07 1.24
C ILE A 121 -4.98 8.17 2.29
N GLY A 122 -4.54 8.21 3.55
CA GLY A 122 -5.18 7.47 4.64
C GLY A 122 -6.64 7.85 4.84
N LEU A 123 -6.94 9.16 4.89
CA LEU A 123 -8.32 9.66 4.99
C LEU A 123 -9.22 9.30 3.79
N ILE A 124 -8.64 9.05 2.60
CA ILE A 124 -9.37 8.56 1.43
C ILE A 124 -9.55 7.03 1.49
N TRP A 125 -8.58 6.32 2.07
CA TRP A 125 -8.58 4.87 2.21
C TRP A 125 -9.74 4.41 3.10
N GLU A 126 -9.92 5.04 4.26
CA GLU A 126 -10.98 4.71 5.23
C GLU A 126 -12.39 4.65 4.61
N PRO A 127 -12.89 5.69 3.90
CA PRO A 127 -14.14 5.57 3.16
C PRO A 127 -14.13 4.50 2.07
N ALA A 128 -13.01 4.32 1.36
CA ALA A 128 -12.92 3.35 0.27
C ALA A 128 -13.02 1.91 0.79
N GLU A 129 -12.43 1.64 1.95
CA GLU A 129 -12.56 0.40 2.70
C GLU A 129 -13.98 0.20 3.18
N TYR A 130 -14.57 1.20 3.88
CA TYR A 130 -15.97 1.15 4.30
C TYR A 130 -16.93 0.82 3.15
N TYR A 131 -16.85 1.55 2.04
CA TYR A 131 -17.69 1.28 0.87
C TYR A 131 -17.33 -0.05 0.20
N GLY A 132 -16.06 -0.44 0.24
CA GLY A 132 -15.59 -1.77 -0.17
C GLY A 132 -16.34 -2.85 0.59
N ASP A 133 -16.34 -2.82 1.92
CA ASP A 133 -17.03 -3.79 2.76
C ASP A 133 -18.54 -3.81 2.54
N GLN A 134 -19.17 -2.64 2.35
CA GLN A 134 -20.61 -2.60 2.06
C GLN A 134 -20.97 -3.20 0.70
N ILE A 135 -20.16 -2.97 -0.33
CA ILE A 135 -20.42 -3.44 -1.70
C ILE A 135 -20.07 -4.91 -1.84
N PHE A 136 -18.96 -5.32 -1.23
CA PHE A 136 -18.33 -6.61 -1.43
C PHE A 136 -18.59 -7.58 -0.25
N SER A 137 -19.33 -7.15 0.78
CA SER A 137 -19.58 -7.93 2.00
C SER A 137 -18.30 -8.48 2.62
N THR A 138 -17.20 -7.74 2.47
CA THR A 138 -15.88 -8.11 2.99
C THR A 138 -15.83 -7.80 4.48
N ARG A 139 -14.88 -8.43 5.19
CA ARG A 139 -14.60 -8.15 6.59
C ARG A 139 -13.25 -7.42 6.72
N ALA A 140 -12.96 -6.54 5.78
CA ALA A 140 -11.73 -5.74 5.78
C ALA A 140 -11.84 -4.64 6.85
N TYR A 141 -13.00 -3.98 6.95
CA TYR A 141 -13.42 -3.26 8.16
C TYR A 141 -13.22 -4.17 9.36
N GLY A 142 -12.40 -3.72 10.32
CA GLY A 142 -12.25 -4.36 11.61
C GLY A 142 -13.62 -4.84 12.08
N GLN A 143 -13.70 -6.14 12.32
CA GLN A 143 -14.91 -6.94 12.53
C GLN A 143 -16.18 -6.11 12.78
N SER A 144 -17.19 -6.25 11.91
CA SER A 144 -18.48 -5.53 12.02
C SER A 144 -18.91 -5.30 13.48
N GLY A 145 -18.89 -4.03 13.93
CA GLY A 145 -19.33 -3.66 15.28
C GLY A 145 -18.31 -2.97 16.18
N GLN A 146 -17.11 -2.60 15.70
CA GLN A 146 -16.21 -1.73 16.47
C GLN A 146 -16.40 -0.25 16.11
N PRO A 147 -17.01 0.58 16.99
CA PRO A 147 -17.29 1.98 16.70
C PRO A 147 -16.05 2.91 16.69
N LEU A 148 -14.83 2.38 16.78
CA LEU A 148 -13.58 3.15 16.95
C LEU A 148 -12.45 2.75 15.97
N ASP A 149 -12.70 1.84 15.02
CA ASP A 149 -11.72 1.28 14.10
C ASP A 149 -11.03 2.38 13.27
N THR A 150 -11.81 3.12 12.47
CA THR A 150 -11.33 4.27 11.68
C THR A 150 -10.56 5.33 12.49
N LEU A 151 -10.92 5.55 13.77
CA LEU A 151 -10.14 6.49 14.59
C LEU A 151 -8.76 5.93 14.90
N TYR A 152 -8.71 4.63 15.21
CA TYR A 152 -7.46 3.93 15.46
C TYR A 152 -6.60 3.84 14.20
N ASP A 153 -7.20 3.60 13.04
CA ASP A 153 -6.50 3.57 11.74
C ASP A 153 -5.91 4.93 11.38
N ILE A 154 -6.67 6.01 11.58
CA ILE A 154 -6.16 7.38 11.44
C ILE A 154 -4.98 7.65 12.39
N MET A 155 -5.02 7.11 13.62
CA MET A 155 -3.91 7.25 14.57
C MET A 155 -2.69 6.46 14.11
N MET A 156 -2.86 5.22 13.67
CA MET A 156 -1.79 4.37 13.17
C MET A 156 -1.18 4.92 11.89
N ASP A 157 -1.99 5.46 10.99
CA ASP A 157 -1.56 6.19 9.81
C ASP A 157 -0.68 7.38 10.18
N SER A 158 -1.16 8.19 11.13
CA SER A 158 -0.44 9.36 11.62
C SER A 158 0.90 8.97 12.23
N PHE A 159 0.96 7.92 13.04
CA PHE A 159 2.22 7.40 13.60
C PHE A 159 3.16 6.86 12.52
N GLY A 160 2.61 6.19 11.50
CA GLY A 160 3.36 5.76 10.33
C GLY A 160 4.00 6.94 9.60
N VAL A 161 3.26 8.03 9.36
CA VAL A 161 3.81 9.26 8.78
C VAL A 161 4.96 9.82 9.59
N TRP A 162 4.81 9.92 10.92
CA TRP A 162 5.89 10.38 11.80
C TRP A 162 7.12 9.48 11.74
N LEU A 163 6.93 8.16 11.73
CA LEU A 163 8.03 7.21 11.55
C LEU A 163 8.72 7.42 10.20
N GLY A 164 7.97 7.51 9.11
CA GLY A 164 8.51 7.71 7.76
C GLY A 164 9.34 9.01 7.66
N LEU A 165 8.86 10.09 8.27
CA LEU A 165 9.61 11.35 8.39
C LEU A 165 10.90 11.19 9.21
N GLY A 166 10.82 10.50 10.37
CA GLY A 166 11.95 10.23 11.23
C GLY A 166 13.03 9.40 10.53
N VAL A 167 12.63 8.30 9.88
CA VAL A 167 13.52 7.44 9.09
C VAL A 167 14.15 8.26 7.96
N PHE A 168 13.38 9.06 7.23
CA PHE A 168 13.93 9.90 6.18
C PHE A 168 14.96 10.88 6.74
N TRP A 169 14.68 11.54 7.87
CA TRP A 169 15.61 12.47 8.49
C TRP A 169 16.95 11.82 8.83
N LEU A 170 16.92 10.58 9.32
CA LEU A 170 18.11 9.76 9.61
C LEU A 170 18.83 9.30 8.33
N THR A 171 18.11 8.93 7.28
CA THR A 171 18.69 8.31 6.07
C THR A 171 18.90 9.29 4.90
N ARG A 172 18.45 10.54 4.99
CA ARG A 172 18.39 11.48 3.84
C ARG A 172 19.73 11.67 3.13
N ARG A 173 20.84 11.77 3.87
CA ARG A 173 22.18 12.01 3.28
C ARG A 173 22.65 10.82 2.45
N PRO A 174 22.77 9.60 3.01
CA PRO A 174 23.21 8.45 2.23
C PRO A 174 22.23 8.10 1.08
N VAL A 175 20.92 8.18 1.33
CA VAL A 175 19.91 7.83 0.32
C VAL A 175 19.91 8.81 -0.84
N LEU A 176 19.93 10.13 -0.59
CA LEU A 176 19.95 11.11 -1.67
C LEU A 176 21.25 11.06 -2.47
N ASN A 177 22.39 10.77 -1.82
CA ASN A 177 23.65 10.57 -2.52
C ASN A 177 23.60 9.33 -3.42
N TRP A 178 23.03 8.22 -2.93
CA TRP A 178 22.85 7.01 -3.74
C TRP A 178 21.86 7.21 -4.89
N VAL A 179 20.77 7.96 -4.68
CA VAL A 179 19.78 8.22 -5.75
C VAL A 179 20.35 9.13 -6.85
N ARG A 180 21.20 10.09 -6.49
CA ARG A 180 21.70 11.14 -7.39
C ARG A 180 23.05 10.82 -8.05
N GLY A 181 23.89 9.99 -7.41
CA GLY A 181 25.11 9.45 -8.02
C GLY A 181 24.81 8.32 -8.99
#